data_AF-A0A3N8YN89-F1
#
_entry.id   AF-A0A3N8YN89-F1
#
_cell.length_a   1.000
_cell.length_b   1.000
_cell.length_c   1.000
_cell.angle_alpha   90.00
_cell.angle_beta   90.00
_cell.angle_gamma   90.00
#
_symmetry.space_group_name_H-M   'P 1'
#
loop_
_entity.id
_entity.type
_entity.pdbx_description
1 polymer ?
#
loop_
_entity_poly.entity_id
_entity_poly.type
_entity_poly.pdbx_seq_one_letter_code
_entity_poly.pdbx_strand_id
1 'polypeptide(L)'
;MIDHTADRALRYRAWNKPHPVDGKPDVEVRGGTETTGGTDPCVSTDWSFKRGNITYEVSDSAACTDGKPPRGAYGTVSVTINKEFAARYWCVK
;
A
#
# COMPACT_ATOMS: atom_id res chain seq x y z
N MET A 1 -4.00 -1.17 -5.24
CA MET A 1 -5.42 -1.07 -4.81
C MET A 1 -5.60 -1.92 -3.58
N ILE A 2 -6.36 -1.42 -2.60
CA ILE A 2 -6.79 -2.18 -1.43
C ILE A 2 -8.31 -2.26 -1.47
N ASP A 3 -8.86 -3.45 -1.26
CA ASP A 3 -10.29 -3.68 -1.14
C ASP A 3 -10.59 -4.84 -0.19
N HIS A 4 -11.88 -5.15 -0.03
CA HIS A 4 -12.34 -6.30 0.72
C HIS A 4 -12.81 -7.40 -0.25
N THR A 5 -12.47 -8.64 0.06
CA THR A 5 -13.04 -9.82 -0.60
C THR A 5 -14.48 -10.08 -0.13
N ALA A 6 -15.17 -11.04 -0.75
CA ALA A 6 -16.55 -11.40 -0.38
C ALA A 6 -16.68 -11.86 1.09
N ASP A 7 -15.65 -12.49 1.63
CA ASP A 7 -15.50 -12.89 3.03
C ASP A 7 -15.00 -11.76 3.94
N ARG A 8 -14.97 -10.51 3.44
CA ARG A 8 -14.51 -9.31 4.16
C ARG A 8 -13.04 -9.37 4.61
N ALA A 9 -12.22 -10.21 4.00
CA ALA A 9 -10.78 -10.14 4.22
C ALA A 9 -10.19 -8.97 3.42
N LEU A 10 -9.25 -8.25 4.02
CA LEU A 10 -8.46 -7.25 3.31
C LEU A 10 -7.65 -7.92 2.20
N ARG A 11 -7.63 -7.28 1.03
CA ARG A 11 -6.90 -7.73 -0.13
C ARG A 11 -6.15 -6.58 -0.79
N TYR A 12 -4.89 -6.84 -1.08
CA TYR A 12 -4.01 -5.96 -1.84
C TYR A 12 -3.85 -6.48 -3.27
N ARG A 13 -4.01 -5.59 -4.24
CA ARG A 13 -3.83 -5.86 -5.67
C ARG A 13 -2.89 -4.83 -6.30
N ALA A 14 -1.91 -5.30 -7.07
CA ALA A 14 -1.00 -4.46 -7.83
C ALA A 14 -0.78 -4.99 -9.26
N TRP A 15 -0.48 -4.05 -10.16
CA TRP A 15 -0.19 -4.29 -11.56
C TRP A 15 1.10 -3.57 -11.92
N ASN A 16 2.01 -4.27 -12.60
CA ASN A 16 3.32 -3.74 -13.00
C ASN A 16 3.23 -2.88 -14.27
N LYS A 17 2.07 -2.87 -14.94
CA LYS A 17 1.77 -2.09 -16.14
C LYS A 17 0.38 -1.46 -16.01
N PRO A 18 0.09 -0.40 -16.78
CA PRO A 18 -1.27 0.12 -16.89
C PRO A 18 -2.25 -1.02 -17.19
N HIS A 19 -3.37 -1.06 -16.46
CA HIS A 19 -4.29 -2.18 -16.49
C HIS A 19 -5.74 -1.71 -16.71
N PRO A 20 -6.57 -2.51 -17.40
CA PRO A 20 -8.01 -2.36 -17.36
C PRO A 20 -8.55 -2.56 -15.94
N VAL A 21 -9.69 -1.94 -15.62
CA VAL A 21 -10.30 -2.02 -14.28
C VAL A 21 -10.62 -3.46 -13.86
N ASP A 22 -10.95 -4.32 -14.83
CA ASP A 22 -11.25 -5.74 -14.70
C ASP A 22 -10.05 -6.67 -14.98
N GLY A 23 -8.88 -6.10 -15.27
CA GLY A 23 -7.66 -6.86 -15.56
C GLY A 23 -7.17 -7.65 -14.34
N LYS A 24 -6.73 -8.89 -14.55
CA LYS A 24 -6.11 -9.72 -13.51
C LYS A 24 -4.85 -9.02 -12.95
N PRO A 25 -4.70 -8.92 -11.61
CA PRO A 25 -3.50 -8.35 -11.00
C PRO A 25 -2.26 -9.24 -11.16
N ASP A 26 -1.09 -8.61 -11.28
CA ASP A 26 0.21 -9.30 -11.23
C ASP A 26 0.54 -9.77 -9.81
N VAL A 27 0.07 -9.01 -8.81
CA VAL A 27 0.20 -9.33 -7.40
C VAL A 27 -1.17 -9.25 -6.74
N GLU A 28 -1.60 -10.36 -6.15
CA GLU A 28 -2.74 -10.41 -5.23
C GLU A 28 -2.27 -11.00 -3.91
N VAL A 29 -2.53 -10.29 -2.80
CA VAL A 29 -2.26 -10.77 -1.44
C VAL A 29 -3.54 -10.60 -0.63
N ARG A 30 -3.96 -11.68 0.03
CA ARG A 30 -5.15 -11.70 0.90
C ARG A 30 -4.72 -11.86 2.35
N GLY A 31 -5.49 -11.29 3.26
CA GLY A 31 -5.15 -11.28 4.67
C GLY A 31 -4.08 -10.24 4.95
N GLY A 32 -4.54 -9.04 5.30
CA GLY A 32 -3.70 -7.94 5.78
C GLY A 32 -4.25 -7.40 7.09
N THR A 33 -3.49 -6.50 7.70
CA THR A 33 -3.92 -5.74 8.87
C THR A 33 -4.12 -4.28 8.48
N GLU A 34 -5.10 -3.63 9.07
CA GLU A 34 -5.36 -2.20 8.94
C GLU A 34 -5.16 -1.54 10.30
N THR A 35 -4.42 -0.44 10.32
CA THR A 35 -4.18 0.36 11.52
C THR A 35 -4.34 1.82 11.15
N THR A 36 -5.25 2.52 11.81
CA THR A 36 -5.34 3.98 11.73
C THR A 36 -4.71 4.59 12.96
N GLY A 37 -3.83 5.58 12.77
CA GLY A 37 -3.14 6.24 13.87
C GLY A 37 -2.58 7.60 13.46
N GLY A 38 -1.97 8.27 14.43
CA GLY A 38 -1.32 9.57 14.25
C GLY A 38 -2.06 10.72 14.94
N THR A 39 -1.52 11.91 14.78
CA THR A 39 -2.06 13.17 15.32
C THR A 39 -2.25 14.13 14.16
N ASP A 40 -3.40 14.80 14.08
CA ASP A 40 -3.68 15.82 13.03
C ASP A 40 -2.51 16.83 12.95
N PRO A 41 -1.84 17.02 11.79
CA PRO A 41 -2.19 16.64 10.41
C PRO A 41 -1.63 15.30 9.87
N CYS A 42 -1.00 14.52 10.72
CA CYS A 42 -0.32 13.25 10.40
C CYS A 42 -1.18 12.01 10.66
N VAL A 43 -2.51 12.10 10.54
CA VAL A 43 -3.36 10.91 10.62
C VAL A 43 -3.22 10.11 9.33
N SER A 44 -3.01 8.81 9.44
CA SER A 44 -2.95 7.88 8.31
C SER A 44 -3.61 6.56 8.67
N THR A 45 -4.13 5.90 7.64
CA THR A 45 -4.46 4.48 7.68
C THR A 45 -3.37 3.72 6.94
N ASP A 46 -2.76 2.79 7.63
CA ASP A 46 -1.72 1.93 7.11
C ASP A 46 -2.24 0.49 7.00
N TRP A 47 -1.96 -0.14 5.87
CA TRP A 47 -2.25 -1.54 5.63
C TRP A 47 -0.96 -2.33 5.45
N SER A 48 -0.86 -3.46 6.14
CA SER A 48 0.27 -4.39 6.00
C SER A 48 -0.18 -5.72 5.41
N PHE A 49 0.49 -6.16 4.35
CA PHE A 49 0.25 -7.44 3.68
C PHE A 49 1.54 -8.23 3.58
N LYS A 50 1.46 -9.55 3.75
CA LYS A 50 2.64 -10.45 3.66
C LYS A 50 2.43 -11.53 2.62
N ARG A 51 3.46 -11.76 1.80
CA ARG A 51 3.54 -12.88 0.84
C ARG A 51 4.92 -13.51 0.94
N GLY A 52 5.02 -14.61 1.69
CA GLY A 52 6.30 -15.26 1.96
C GLY A 52 7.25 -14.32 2.72
N ASN A 53 8.40 -14.02 2.11
CA ASN A 53 9.43 -13.12 2.65
C ASN A 53 9.23 -11.64 2.25
N ILE A 54 8.15 -11.31 1.55
CA ILE A 54 7.84 -9.95 1.10
C ILE A 54 6.75 -9.35 1.98
N THR A 55 6.98 -8.14 2.47
CA THR A 55 5.98 -7.30 3.14
C THR A 55 5.66 -6.09 2.26
N TYR A 56 4.37 -5.82 2.10
CA TYR A 56 3.85 -4.61 1.47
C TYR A 56 3.19 -3.76 2.56
N GLU A 57 3.71 -2.56 2.76
CA GLU A 57 3.12 -1.54 3.63
C GLU A 57 2.55 -0.45 2.75
N VAL A 58 1.25 -0.21 2.86
CA VAL A 58 0.54 0.81 2.09
C VAL A 58 0.01 1.85 3.06
N SER A 59 0.21 3.12 2.76
CA SER A 59 -0.34 4.23 3.54
C SER A 59 -1.24 5.09 2.66
N ASP A 60 -2.39 5.53 3.18
CA ASP A 60 -3.27 6.52 2.54
C ASP A 60 -2.83 7.97 2.78
N SER A 61 -1.64 8.15 3.34
CA SER A 61 -1.06 9.46 3.57
C SER A 61 0.30 9.57 2.91
N ALA A 62 0.52 10.73 2.29
CA ALA A 62 1.83 11.23 1.92
C ALA A 62 2.28 12.37 2.86
N ALA A 63 1.48 12.70 3.88
CA ALA A 63 1.82 13.68 4.88
C ALA A 63 2.79 13.08 5.90
N CYS A 64 3.65 13.93 6.48
CA CYS A 64 4.56 13.55 7.56
C CYS A 64 5.49 12.38 7.22
N THR A 65 5.75 12.15 5.93
CA THR A 65 6.75 11.21 5.44
C THR A 65 8.12 11.88 5.36
N ASP A 66 9.19 11.15 5.66
CA ASP A 66 10.55 11.64 5.40
C ASP A 66 10.78 11.93 3.92
N GLY A 67 11.35 13.10 3.64
CA GLY A 67 11.63 13.60 2.29
C GLY A 67 10.52 14.49 1.73
N LYS A 68 10.65 14.86 0.44
CA LYS A 68 9.65 15.67 -0.25
C LYS A 68 8.81 14.77 -1.16
N PRO A 69 7.56 14.44 -0.80
CA PRO A 69 6.68 13.68 -1.68
C PRO A 69 6.48 14.41 -3.02
N PRO A 70 6.27 13.68 -4.13
CA PRO A 70 5.87 14.27 -5.40
C PRO A 70 4.59 15.11 -5.26
N ARG A 71 4.44 16.13 -6.12
CA ARG A 71 3.22 16.94 -6.14
C ARG A 71 2.02 16.03 -6.44
N GLY A 72 0.97 16.13 -5.63
CA GLY A 72 -0.24 15.32 -5.80
C GLY A 72 -0.13 13.89 -5.25
N ALA A 73 0.98 13.55 -4.60
CA ALA A 73 1.06 12.31 -3.83
C ALA A 73 0.07 12.37 -2.67
N TYR A 74 -0.68 11.29 -2.50
CA TYR A 74 -1.64 11.14 -1.43
C TYR A 74 -1.38 9.90 -0.59
N GLY A 75 -0.48 9.01 -1.00
CA GLY A 75 -0.19 7.79 -0.25
C GLY A 75 1.15 7.19 -0.66
N THR A 76 1.53 6.11 0.01
CA THR A 76 2.78 5.38 -0.27
C THR A 76 2.57 3.88 -0.32
N VAL A 77 3.46 3.21 -1.04
CA VAL A 77 3.65 1.76 -0.95
C VAL A 77 5.12 1.50 -0.70
N SER A 78 5.45 0.89 0.44
CA SER A 78 6.80 0.42 0.75
C SER A 78 6.85 -1.11 0.63
N VAL A 79 7.90 -1.61 -0.01
CA VAL A 79 8.12 -3.04 -0.21
C VAL A 79 9.41 -3.43 0.50
N THR A 80 9.30 -4.44 1.35
CA THR A 80 10.42 -4.99 2.12
C THR A 80 10.57 -6.46 1.76
N ILE A 81 11.78 -6.89 1.39
CA ILE A 81 12.11 -8.28 1.02
C ILE A 81 13.16 -8.79 2.00
N ASN A 82 12.94 -9.94 2.64
CA ASN A 82 13.87 -10.48 3.66
C ASN A 82 14.16 -9.50 4.81
N LYS A 83 13.18 -8.68 5.19
CA LYS A 83 13.31 -7.60 6.19
C LYS A 83 14.23 -6.44 5.78
N GLU A 84 14.65 -6.39 4.52
CA GLU A 84 15.40 -5.27 3.96
C GLU A 84 14.49 -4.43 3.05
N PHE A 85 14.61 -3.10 3.17
CA PHE A 85 13.88 -2.17 2.32
C PHE A 85 14.27 -2.39 0.86
N ALA A 86 13.30 -2.71 0.00
CA ALA A 86 13.53 -2.96 -1.41
C ALA A 86 13.12 -1.77 -2.29
N ALA A 87 11.96 -1.16 -2.02
CA ALA A 87 11.46 -0.04 -2.80
C ALA A 87 10.38 0.77 -2.07
N ARG A 88 10.21 2.03 -2.47
CA ARG A 88 9.04 2.86 -2.12
C ARG A 88 8.46 3.48 -3.38
N TYR A 89 7.14 3.46 -3.47
CA TYR A 89 6.36 4.08 -4.53
C TYR A 89 5.37 5.10 -3.94
N TRP A 90 5.05 6.13 -4.72
CA TRP A 90 4.07 7.14 -4.35
C TRP A 90 2.75 6.89 -5.07
N CYS A 91 1.65 6.92 -4.34
CA CYS A 91 0.31 6.95 -4.91
C CYS A 91 0.03 8.41 -5.31
N VAL A 92 -0.11 8.68 -6.60
CA VAL A 92 -0.36 10.02 -7.17
C VAL A 92 -1.70 10.03 -7.92
N LYS A 93 -2.42 11.16 -7.89
CA LYS A 93 -3.60 11.40 -8.72
C LYS A 93 -3.24 12.04 -10.05
#